data_AF-U5WLY5-F1
#
_entry.id   AF-U5WLY5-F1
#
_cell.length_a   1.000
_cell.length_b   1.000
_cell.length_c   1.000
_cell.angle_alpha   90.00
_cell.angle_beta   90.00
_cell.angle_gamma   90.00
#
_symmetry.space_group_name_H-M   'P 1'
#
loop_
_entity.id
_entity.type
_entity.pdbx_description
1 polymer ?
#
loop_
_entity_poly.entity_id
_entity_poly.type
_entity_poly.pdbx_seq_one_letter_code
_entity_poly.pdbx_strand_id
1 'polypeptide(L)'
;MYGGDSPQYQEAIRNMDYNLGRQLPTSMGGSGLLGAVADWEVANPTEQFSTLVVTDHGEIGPQNFSITHGFQSPRETATFLIFDPAFNDVRDGYINNSWQIVSTTPTIMDQFGIPPLPYMQGAPLTSANFDGTYVDPGPNLFSVLSADFAGQGYPDIATTLSLGSRTVAATIPYLVYSPIQNIVDAVPSFLQLPVSWLGAGVYQSLNTPAQIWVRLTGVTGNQIIPPVLNPFLT
;
A
#
# COMPACT_ATOMS: atom_id res chain seq x y z
N MET A 1 15.99 -11.48 1.70
CA MET A 1 15.26 -10.30 1.22
C MET A 1 15.74 -9.11 2.04
N TYR A 2 15.84 -7.91 1.47
CA TYR A 2 16.43 -6.75 2.16
C TYR A 2 15.32 -5.90 2.81
N GLY A 3 15.53 -5.31 3.99
CA GLY A 3 14.54 -4.45 4.68
C GLY A 3 14.70 -2.96 4.36
N GLY A 4 13.83 -2.09 4.91
CA GLY A 4 13.79 -0.65 4.60
C GLY A 4 15.07 0.14 4.91
N ASP A 5 15.86 -0.30 5.89
CA ASP A 5 17.14 0.33 6.25
C ASP A 5 18.33 -0.15 5.39
N SER A 6 18.08 -0.90 4.31
CA SER A 6 19.14 -1.50 3.48
C SER A 6 19.59 -0.60 2.32
N PRO A 7 20.85 -0.75 1.85
CA PRO A 7 21.30 -0.11 0.61
C PRO A 7 20.46 -0.50 -0.61
N GLN A 8 19.93 -1.72 -0.66
CA GLN A 8 19.09 -2.18 -1.76
C GLN A 8 17.74 -1.47 -1.79
N TYR A 9 17.16 -1.19 -0.62
CA TYR A 9 15.95 -0.38 -0.53
C TYR A 9 16.23 1.05 -1.02
N GLN A 10 17.38 1.63 -0.63
CA GLN A 10 17.79 2.94 -1.12
C GLN A 10 17.94 2.98 -2.65
N GLU A 11 18.58 1.97 -3.25
CA GLU A 11 18.70 1.86 -4.71
C GLU A 11 17.35 1.66 -5.40
N ALA A 12 16.44 0.90 -4.78
CA ALA A 12 15.08 0.72 -5.30
C ALA A 12 14.31 2.05 -5.34
N ILE A 13 14.43 2.89 -4.30
CA ILE A 13 13.83 4.23 -4.28
C ILE A 13 14.45 5.12 -5.37
N ARG A 14 15.78 5.12 -5.55
CA ARG A 14 16.44 5.87 -6.64
C ARG A 14 15.98 5.43 -8.02
N ASN A 15 15.82 4.12 -8.22
CA ASN A 15 15.31 3.59 -9.48
C ASN A 15 13.84 3.99 -9.70
N MET A 16 13.00 3.94 -8.65
CA MET A 16 11.62 4.40 -8.73
C MET A 16 11.55 5.90 -9.08
N ASP A 17 12.31 6.75 -8.39
CA ASP A 17 12.42 8.19 -8.66
C ASP A 17 12.84 8.47 -10.12
N TYR A 18 13.81 7.73 -10.64
CA TYR A 18 14.23 7.85 -12.05
C TYR A 18 13.12 7.48 -13.03
N ASN A 19 12.36 6.41 -12.77
CA ASN A 19 11.28 5.96 -13.65
C ASN A 19 10.04 6.83 -13.58
N LEU A 20 9.68 7.32 -12.38
CA LEU A 20 8.61 8.31 -12.21
C LEU A 20 9.01 9.62 -12.91
N GLY A 21 10.23 10.08 -12.62
CA GLY A 21 10.85 11.22 -13.25
C GLY A 21 10.22 12.56 -12.88
N ARG A 22 10.62 13.61 -13.61
CA ARG A 22 10.19 14.98 -13.37
C ARG A 22 9.21 15.44 -14.43
N GLN A 23 8.07 15.99 -13.99
CA GLN A 23 7.04 16.60 -14.85
C GLN A 23 7.51 17.94 -15.42
N LEU A 24 8.45 17.87 -16.35
CA LEU A 24 8.82 18.96 -17.24
C LEU A 24 8.87 18.38 -18.65
N PRO A 25 8.72 19.20 -19.70
CA PRO A 25 8.99 18.72 -21.05
C PRO A 25 10.40 18.12 -21.12
N THR A 26 10.59 17.01 -21.83
CA THR A 26 11.90 16.35 -21.93
C THR A 26 12.94 17.26 -22.58
N SER A 27 12.50 18.13 -23.49
CA SER A 27 13.30 19.22 -24.07
C SER A 27 13.79 20.25 -23.03
N MET A 28 13.17 20.31 -21.86
CA MET A 28 13.50 21.18 -20.73
C MET A 28 14.11 20.42 -19.54
N GLY A 29 14.54 19.17 -19.75
CA GLY A 29 15.15 18.33 -18.71
C GLY A 29 14.16 17.52 -17.88
N GLY A 30 12.93 17.35 -18.36
CA GLY A 30 12.02 16.31 -17.86
C GLY A 30 12.51 14.90 -18.11
N SER A 31 11.95 13.94 -17.37
CA SER A 31 12.35 12.53 -17.44
C SER A 31 11.21 11.61 -17.02
N GLY A 32 11.37 10.30 -17.28
CA GLY A 32 10.46 9.27 -16.80
C GLY A 32 9.04 9.41 -17.33
N LEU A 33 8.10 8.84 -16.59
CA LEU A 33 6.66 8.89 -16.90
C LEU A 33 6.14 10.33 -16.89
N LEU A 34 6.49 11.11 -15.87
CA LEU A 34 5.96 12.47 -15.73
C LEU A 34 6.51 13.42 -16.79
N GLY A 35 7.73 13.21 -17.29
CA GLY A 35 8.25 13.95 -18.44
C GLY A 35 7.47 13.66 -19.73
N ALA A 36 7.05 12.41 -19.94
CA ALA A 36 6.22 12.04 -21.08
C ALA A 36 4.81 12.66 -21.00
N VAL A 37 4.24 12.76 -19.79
CA VAL A 37 2.99 13.51 -19.55
C VAL A 37 3.17 14.98 -19.96
N ALA A 38 4.22 15.63 -19.48
CA ALA A 38 4.49 17.04 -19.81
C ALA A 38 4.73 17.27 -21.32
N ASP A 39 5.42 16.36 -22.01
CA ASP A 39 5.60 16.43 -23.46
C ASP A 39 4.26 16.35 -24.22
N TRP A 40 3.34 15.50 -23.75
CA TRP A 40 1.99 15.42 -24.32
C TRP A 40 1.23 16.73 -24.14
N GLU A 41 1.25 17.30 -22.95
CA GLU A 41 0.53 18.55 -22.61
C GLU A 41 1.08 19.73 -23.43
N VAL A 42 2.38 19.78 -23.70
CA VAL A 42 2.98 20.77 -24.60
C VAL A 42 2.50 20.58 -26.04
N ALA A 43 2.42 19.35 -26.52
CA ALA A 43 1.95 19.05 -27.88
C ALA A 43 0.43 19.26 -28.03
N ASN A 44 -0.32 19.13 -26.94
CA ASN A 44 -1.78 19.19 -26.89
C ASN A 44 -2.23 20.19 -25.82
N PRO A 45 -2.08 21.51 -26.03
CA PRO A 45 -2.27 22.54 -24.99
C PRO A 45 -3.69 22.69 -24.46
N THR A 46 -4.66 21.96 -25.03
CA THR A 46 -6.04 21.88 -24.55
C THR A 46 -6.30 20.66 -23.67
N GLU A 47 -5.29 19.83 -23.43
CA GLU A 47 -5.34 18.61 -22.63
C GLU A 47 -4.32 18.69 -21.50
N GLN A 48 -4.74 18.34 -20.28
CA GLN A 48 -3.87 18.20 -19.12
C GLN A 48 -4.30 16.98 -18.32
N PHE A 49 -3.34 16.26 -17.76
CA PHE A 49 -3.59 15.08 -16.94
C PHE A 49 -3.73 15.46 -15.47
N SER A 50 -4.68 14.84 -14.78
CA SER A 50 -4.65 14.79 -13.32
C SER A 50 -3.72 13.65 -12.90
N THR A 51 -2.60 13.97 -12.25
CA THR A 51 -1.61 12.99 -11.80
C THR A 51 -1.79 12.72 -10.31
N LEU A 52 -1.90 11.45 -9.93
CA LEU A 52 -1.95 11.01 -8.54
C LEU A 52 -0.93 9.90 -8.31
N VAL A 53 0.02 10.15 -7.42
CA VAL A 53 1.01 9.17 -6.97
C VAL A 53 0.74 8.87 -5.51
N VAL A 54 0.63 7.59 -5.14
CA VAL A 54 0.28 7.18 -3.78
C VAL A 54 1.05 5.92 -3.39
N THR A 55 1.42 5.82 -2.12
CA THR A 55 1.89 4.56 -1.53
C THR A 55 0.78 3.93 -0.69
N ASP A 56 0.73 2.60 -0.65
CA ASP A 56 -0.18 1.88 0.22
C ASP A 56 0.24 1.98 1.69
N HIS A 57 1.53 1.81 1.96
CA HIS A 57 2.12 1.88 3.29
C HIS A 57 3.64 2.14 3.22
N GLY A 58 4.28 2.18 4.39
CA GLY A 58 5.72 2.29 4.56
C GLY A 58 6.38 0.93 4.80
N GLU A 59 7.64 0.94 5.21
CA GLU A 59 8.49 -0.25 5.37
C GLU A 59 9.28 -0.16 6.68
N ILE A 60 9.41 -1.29 7.39
CA ILE A 60 10.23 -1.36 8.60
C ILE A 60 11.71 -1.63 8.26
N GLY A 61 12.60 -1.36 9.20
CA GLY A 61 13.96 -1.90 9.15
C GLY A 61 14.38 -2.43 10.53
N PRO A 62 15.17 -3.52 10.64
CA PRO A 62 15.49 -4.59 9.69
C PRO A 62 14.35 -5.61 9.49
N GLN A 63 14.54 -6.60 8.61
CA GLN A 63 13.58 -7.68 8.36
C GLN A 63 13.38 -8.56 9.61
N ASN A 64 12.14 -8.70 10.09
CA ASN A 64 11.78 -9.55 11.22
C ASN A 64 11.20 -10.87 10.74
N PHE A 65 12.01 -11.94 10.73
CA PHE A 65 11.55 -13.30 10.32
C PHE A 65 10.90 -13.36 8.93
N SER A 66 11.38 -12.55 7.98
CA SER A 66 10.78 -12.37 6.65
C SER A 66 9.43 -11.64 6.61
N ILE A 67 8.98 -11.11 7.75
CA ILE A 67 7.78 -10.28 7.88
C ILE A 67 8.25 -8.81 7.97
N THR A 68 7.74 -7.97 7.08
CA THR A 68 8.10 -6.55 7.01
C THR A 68 6.92 -5.61 7.25
N HIS A 69 5.68 -6.14 7.24
CA HIS A 69 4.45 -5.36 7.46
C HIS A 69 3.42 -6.15 8.29
N GLY A 70 2.33 -5.49 8.64
CA GLY A 70 1.20 -5.98 9.43
C GLY A 70 1.20 -5.53 10.90
N PHE A 71 2.27 -4.92 11.40
CA PHE A 71 2.41 -4.54 12.82
C PHE A 71 1.94 -3.10 13.10
N GLN A 72 1.73 -2.31 12.05
CA GLN A 72 1.29 -0.92 12.10
C GLN A 72 2.21 -0.05 12.97
N SER A 73 3.52 -0.27 12.85
CA SER A 73 4.51 0.67 13.41
C SER A 73 4.42 2.01 12.69
N PRO A 74 4.86 3.13 13.31
CA PRO A 74 4.89 4.44 12.64
C PRO A 74 5.59 4.42 11.27
N ARG A 75 6.71 3.68 11.16
CA ARG A 75 7.43 3.51 9.89
C ARG A 75 6.64 2.72 8.85
N GLU A 76 5.83 1.77 9.30
CA GLU A 76 4.98 0.95 8.42
C GLU A 76 3.72 1.71 8.01
N THR A 77 3.14 2.55 8.87
CA THR A 77 1.96 3.35 8.54
C THR A 77 2.28 4.65 7.81
N ALA A 78 3.56 4.99 7.69
CA ALA A 78 4.03 6.14 6.93
C ALA A 78 3.75 5.94 5.44
N THR A 79 2.76 6.68 4.92
CA THR A 79 2.40 6.74 3.50
C THR A 79 2.41 8.20 3.03
N PHE A 80 2.48 8.41 1.72
CA PHE A 80 2.27 9.71 1.12
C PHE A 80 1.39 9.62 -0.13
N LEU A 81 0.85 10.77 -0.49
CA LEU A 81 0.17 10.99 -1.75
C LEU A 81 0.60 12.34 -2.33
N ILE A 82 0.87 12.36 -3.63
CA ILE A 82 1.11 13.57 -4.43
C ILE A 82 -0.05 13.65 -5.42
N PHE A 83 -0.72 14.80 -5.48
CA PHE A 83 -1.83 15.03 -6.38
C PHE A 83 -1.66 16.36 -7.10
N ASP A 84 -1.61 16.28 -8.42
CA ASP A 84 -1.53 17.39 -9.36
C ASP A 84 -2.83 17.35 -10.21
N PRO A 85 -3.85 18.16 -9.88
CA PRO A 85 -5.09 18.21 -10.63
C PRO A 85 -4.93 18.97 -11.96
N ALA A 86 -5.44 18.39 -13.05
CA ALA A 86 -5.46 19.05 -14.35
C ALA A 86 -6.04 20.47 -14.27
N PHE A 87 -5.34 21.41 -14.89
CA PHE A 87 -5.68 22.83 -15.02
C PHE A 87 -5.77 23.62 -13.72
N ASN A 88 -5.21 23.11 -12.61
CA ASN A 88 -5.30 23.77 -11.31
C ASN A 88 -3.98 23.73 -10.51
N ASP A 89 -3.17 24.77 -10.72
CA ASP A 89 -1.85 24.92 -10.10
C ASP A 89 -1.91 25.76 -8.79
N VAL A 90 -3.10 26.05 -8.27
CA VAL A 90 -3.28 27.02 -7.15
C VAL A 90 -2.52 26.58 -5.88
N ARG A 91 -2.31 25.28 -5.70
CA ARG A 91 -1.70 24.68 -4.50
C ARG A 91 -0.41 23.91 -4.83
N ASP A 92 0.26 24.24 -5.93
CA ASP A 92 1.54 23.63 -6.28
C ASP A 92 2.57 23.81 -5.16
N GLY A 93 3.17 22.70 -4.74
CA GLY A 93 4.16 22.68 -3.67
C GLY A 93 3.59 22.72 -2.24
N TYR A 94 2.27 22.81 -2.07
CA TYR A 94 1.64 22.75 -0.75
C TYR A 94 1.59 21.33 -0.22
N ILE A 95 1.59 21.18 1.11
CA ILE A 95 1.37 19.92 1.81
C ILE A 95 0.03 19.92 2.53
N ASN A 96 -0.51 18.73 2.81
CA ASN A 96 -1.74 18.55 3.59
C ASN A 96 -1.63 17.32 4.52
N ASN A 97 -1.30 17.57 5.77
CA ASN A 97 -1.13 16.50 6.78
C ASN A 97 -2.45 15.99 7.38
N SER A 98 -3.58 16.61 7.02
CA SER A 98 -4.91 16.12 7.42
C SER A 98 -5.44 15.05 6.46
N TRP A 99 -4.73 14.78 5.36
CA TRP A 99 -5.06 13.70 4.46
C TRP A 99 -4.94 12.33 5.15
N GLN A 100 -5.80 11.42 4.73
CA GLN A 100 -5.74 10.01 5.09
C GLN A 100 -5.89 9.17 3.82
N ILE A 101 -5.30 7.97 3.79
CA ILE A 101 -5.35 7.10 2.59
C ILE A 101 -6.77 6.76 2.11
N VAL A 102 -7.76 6.80 3.02
CA VAL A 102 -9.18 6.62 2.68
C VAL A 102 -9.76 7.73 1.80
N SER A 103 -9.05 8.86 1.66
CA SER A 103 -9.39 9.96 0.74
C SER A 103 -8.94 9.73 -0.69
N THR A 104 -8.06 8.76 -0.96
CA THR A 104 -7.55 8.49 -2.32
C THR A 104 -8.67 8.14 -3.29
N THR A 105 -9.52 7.17 -2.96
CA THR A 105 -10.64 6.76 -3.85
C THR A 105 -11.66 7.88 -4.04
N PRO A 106 -12.17 8.56 -2.99
CA PRO A 106 -13.02 9.74 -3.16
C PRO A 106 -12.40 10.83 -4.05
N THR A 107 -11.09 11.07 -3.94
CA THR A 107 -10.38 12.05 -4.79
C THR A 107 -10.43 11.64 -6.27
N ILE A 108 -10.16 10.38 -6.58
CA ILE A 108 -10.25 9.87 -7.96
C ILE A 108 -11.69 9.99 -8.47
N MET A 109 -12.67 9.58 -7.68
CA MET A 109 -14.09 9.64 -8.07
C MET A 109 -14.55 11.07 -8.37
N ASP A 110 -14.11 12.03 -7.55
CA ASP A 110 -14.40 13.46 -7.75
C ASP A 110 -13.87 13.98 -9.09
N GLN A 111 -12.67 13.57 -9.51
CA GLN A 111 -12.12 13.92 -10.83
C GLN A 111 -12.97 13.42 -12.00
N PHE A 112 -13.74 12.35 -11.80
CA PHE A 112 -14.67 11.81 -12.79
C PHE A 112 -16.12 12.29 -12.59
N GLY A 113 -16.38 13.19 -11.63
CA GLY A 113 -17.73 13.65 -11.30
C GLY A 113 -18.62 12.56 -10.69
N ILE A 114 -18.02 11.53 -10.09
CA ILE A 114 -18.73 10.40 -9.48
C ILE A 114 -18.90 10.68 -7.97
N PRO A 115 -20.12 10.70 -7.42
CA PRO A 115 -20.32 10.87 -5.99
C PRO A 115 -19.71 9.70 -5.18
N PRO A 116 -19.03 9.96 -4.04
CA PRO A 116 -18.51 8.89 -3.20
C PRO A 116 -19.63 8.03 -2.63
N LEU A 117 -19.35 6.75 -2.43
CA LEU A 117 -20.33 5.80 -1.89
C LEU A 117 -20.49 5.99 -0.37
N PRO A 118 -21.69 5.73 0.21
CA PRO A 118 -21.96 6.01 1.63
C PRO A 118 -21.05 5.31 2.64
N TYR A 119 -20.36 4.24 2.25
CA TYR A 119 -19.44 3.50 3.12
C TYR A 119 -18.00 4.05 3.08
N MET A 120 -17.69 4.98 2.18
CA MET A 120 -16.37 5.60 2.11
C MET A 120 -16.19 6.58 3.27
N GLN A 121 -15.04 6.50 3.94
CA GLN A 121 -14.77 7.26 5.17
C GLN A 121 -13.96 8.55 4.91
N GLY A 122 -13.33 8.67 3.74
CA GLY A 122 -12.55 9.84 3.34
C GLY A 122 -13.36 10.83 2.49
N ALA A 123 -12.88 12.07 2.41
CA ALA A 123 -13.37 13.08 1.49
C ALA A 123 -12.38 13.31 0.34
N PRO A 124 -12.83 13.78 -0.85
CA PRO A 124 -11.94 14.19 -1.93
C PRO A 124 -10.99 15.32 -1.47
N LEU A 125 -9.73 15.30 -1.91
CA LEU A 125 -8.75 16.35 -1.60
C LEU A 125 -9.17 17.75 -2.08
N THR A 126 -9.98 17.80 -3.13
CA THR A 126 -10.60 19.00 -3.71
C THR A 126 -11.79 19.53 -2.91
N SER A 127 -12.26 18.81 -1.89
CA SER A 127 -13.42 19.21 -1.10
C SER A 127 -13.09 20.28 -0.06
N ALA A 128 -14.10 21.06 0.31
CA ALA A 128 -14.00 22.12 1.32
C ALA A 128 -13.54 21.63 2.71
N ASN A 129 -13.60 20.32 2.97
CA ASN A 129 -13.08 19.71 4.21
C ASN A 129 -11.58 19.98 4.41
N PHE A 130 -10.84 20.26 3.34
CA PHE A 130 -9.40 20.50 3.38
C PHE A 130 -8.99 21.96 3.17
N ASP A 131 -9.91 22.91 2.99
CA ASP A 131 -9.56 24.29 2.63
C ASP A 131 -8.66 25.00 3.67
N GLY A 132 -8.73 24.59 4.93
CA GLY A 132 -7.90 25.11 6.02
C GLY A 132 -6.67 24.25 6.37
N THR A 133 -6.39 23.18 5.62
CA THR A 133 -5.36 22.20 6.00
C THR A 133 -4.13 22.21 5.09
N TYR A 134 -4.19 22.94 3.98
CA TYR A 134 -3.06 23.12 3.08
C TYR A 134 -2.07 24.15 3.62
N VAL A 135 -0.79 23.80 3.61
CA VAL A 135 0.31 24.64 4.08
C VAL A 135 1.38 24.71 3.01
N ASP A 136 1.87 25.91 2.70
CA ASP A 136 3.08 26.10 1.90
C ASP A 136 4.31 25.89 2.82
N PRO A 137 5.06 24.79 2.66
CA PRO A 137 6.25 24.55 3.47
C PRO A 137 7.46 25.39 3.01
N GLY A 138 7.37 26.04 1.85
CA GLY A 138 8.44 26.79 1.20
C GLY A 138 9.75 25.98 1.13
N PRO A 139 10.90 26.57 1.48
CA PRO A 139 12.19 25.88 1.44
C PRO A 139 12.36 24.80 2.53
N ASN A 140 11.40 24.65 3.46
CA ASN A 140 11.51 23.78 4.62
C ASN A 140 10.83 22.41 4.42
N LEU A 141 10.37 22.07 3.21
CA LEU A 141 9.62 20.83 2.91
C LEU A 141 10.17 19.58 3.62
N PHE A 142 11.47 19.30 3.45
CA PHE A 142 12.09 18.13 4.08
C PHE A 142 12.00 18.14 5.61
N SER A 143 12.22 19.30 6.23
CA SER A 143 12.15 19.45 7.69
C SER A 143 10.73 19.24 8.21
N VAL A 144 9.75 19.83 7.52
CA VAL A 144 8.32 19.72 7.88
C VAL A 144 7.87 18.26 7.76
N LEU A 145 8.09 17.61 6.61
CA LEU A 145 7.75 16.20 6.42
C LEU A 145 8.44 15.29 7.43
N SER A 146 9.73 15.53 7.71
CA SER A 146 10.47 14.75 8.72
C SER A 146 9.87 14.89 10.11
N ALA A 147 9.43 16.11 10.49
CA ALA A 147 8.76 16.35 11.76
C ALA A 147 7.39 15.68 11.82
N ASP A 148 6.62 15.70 10.73
CA ASP A 148 5.32 15.03 10.65
C ASP A 148 5.44 13.52 10.82
N PHE A 149 6.40 12.89 10.14
CA PHE A 149 6.67 11.46 10.32
C PHE A 149 7.19 11.14 11.73
N ALA A 150 8.03 12.00 12.31
CA ALA A 150 8.52 11.82 13.68
C ALA A 150 7.41 11.98 14.75
N GLY A 151 6.36 12.73 14.43
CA GLY A 151 5.18 12.89 15.28
C GLY A 151 4.23 11.69 15.27
N GLN A 152 4.38 10.75 14.33
CA GLN A 152 3.52 9.57 14.27
C GLN A 152 3.84 8.61 15.42
N GLY A 153 2.81 8.32 16.23
CA GLY A 153 2.90 7.40 17.35
C GLY A 153 2.49 5.97 17.00
N TYR A 154 2.90 5.02 17.84
CA TYR A 154 2.33 3.68 17.79
C TYR A 154 0.85 3.71 18.19
N PRO A 155 0.04 2.76 17.69
CA PRO A 155 -1.29 2.53 18.26
C PRO A 155 -1.20 2.26 19.77
N ASP A 156 -2.34 2.38 20.47
CA ASP A 156 -2.40 1.96 21.87
C ASP A 156 -2.03 0.48 22.05
N ILE A 157 -1.72 0.08 23.28
CA ILE A 157 -1.22 -1.27 23.55
C ILE A 157 -2.21 -2.38 23.17
N ALA A 158 -3.51 -2.15 23.37
CA ALA A 158 -4.52 -3.15 23.04
C ALA A 158 -4.63 -3.33 21.53
N THR A 159 -4.63 -2.21 20.79
CA THR A 159 -4.59 -2.21 19.33
C THR A 159 -3.31 -2.87 18.81
N THR A 160 -2.16 -2.53 19.36
CA THR A 160 -0.86 -3.12 18.99
C THR A 160 -0.84 -4.65 19.19
N LEU A 161 -1.35 -5.14 20.31
CA LEU A 161 -1.43 -6.59 20.57
C LEU A 161 -2.41 -7.30 19.63
N SER A 162 -3.56 -6.68 19.35
CA SER A 162 -4.54 -7.20 18.39
C SER A 162 -3.91 -7.35 17.00
N LEU A 163 -3.29 -6.27 16.50
CA LEU A 163 -2.64 -6.23 15.18
C LEU A 163 -1.46 -7.21 15.10
N GLY A 164 -0.58 -7.21 16.10
CA GLY A 164 0.57 -8.13 16.13
C GLY A 164 0.15 -9.59 16.18
N SER A 165 -0.82 -9.95 17.02
CA SER A 165 -1.31 -11.34 17.10
C SER A 165 -1.99 -11.79 15.81
N ARG A 166 -2.74 -10.90 15.15
CA ARG A 166 -3.34 -11.14 13.84
C ARG A 166 -2.28 -11.44 12.79
N THR A 167 -1.23 -10.63 12.75
CA THR A 167 -0.12 -10.79 11.80
C THR A 167 0.55 -12.15 11.99
N VAL A 168 0.88 -12.52 13.22
CA VAL A 168 1.44 -13.84 13.54
C VAL A 168 0.50 -14.97 13.09
N ALA A 169 -0.79 -14.90 13.42
CA ALA A 169 -1.76 -15.92 13.04
C ALA A 169 -1.89 -16.07 11.52
N ALA A 170 -1.97 -14.94 10.80
CA ALA A 170 -2.08 -14.92 9.34
C ALA A 170 -0.81 -15.42 8.63
N THR A 171 0.37 -15.29 9.25
CA THR A 171 1.64 -15.77 8.68
C THR A 171 1.78 -17.29 8.75
N ILE A 172 1.18 -17.97 9.74
CA ILE A 172 1.36 -19.43 9.91
C ILE A 172 0.93 -20.22 8.66
N PRO A 173 -0.27 -20.04 8.08
CA PRO A 173 -0.67 -20.72 6.86
C PRO A 173 0.25 -20.41 5.68
N TYR A 174 0.73 -19.18 5.57
CA TYR A 174 1.66 -18.76 4.51
C TYR A 174 2.97 -19.54 4.56
N LEU A 175 3.56 -19.71 5.76
CA LEU A 175 4.84 -20.40 5.93
C LEU A 175 4.77 -21.91 5.63
N VAL A 176 3.60 -22.54 5.81
CA VAL A 176 3.43 -23.98 5.55
C VAL A 176 2.98 -24.29 4.12
N TYR A 177 2.48 -23.29 3.38
CA TYR A 177 1.99 -23.48 2.01
C TYR A 177 3.09 -24.05 1.11
N SER A 178 4.24 -23.37 0.99
CA SER A 178 5.30 -23.77 0.07
C SER A 178 5.91 -25.13 0.42
N PRO A 179 6.20 -25.48 1.70
CA PRO A 179 6.59 -26.83 2.07
C PRO A 179 5.58 -27.91 1.64
N ILE A 180 4.28 -27.67 1.80
CA ILE A 180 3.24 -28.62 1.38
C ILE A 180 3.21 -28.74 -0.15
N GLN A 181 3.22 -27.62 -0.87
CA GLN A 181 3.26 -27.61 -2.33
C GLN A 181 4.46 -28.39 -2.87
N ASN A 182 5.65 -28.19 -2.30
CA ASN A 182 6.85 -28.92 -2.69
C ASN A 182 6.71 -30.44 -2.52
N ILE A 183 5.99 -30.90 -1.49
CA ILE A 183 5.71 -32.34 -1.28
C ILE A 183 4.74 -32.85 -2.35
N VAL A 184 3.68 -32.10 -2.65
CA VAL A 184 2.72 -32.43 -3.70
C VAL A 184 3.43 -32.53 -5.05
N ASP A 185 4.31 -31.58 -5.38
CA ASP A 185 5.03 -31.54 -6.65
C ASP A 185 6.07 -32.67 -6.78
N ALA A 186 6.62 -33.14 -5.66
CA ALA A 186 7.66 -34.18 -5.65
C ALA A 186 7.12 -35.62 -5.83
N VAL A 187 5.82 -35.86 -5.62
CA VAL A 187 5.25 -37.21 -5.79
C VAL A 187 4.88 -37.48 -7.26
N PRO A 188 4.88 -38.75 -7.71
CA PRO A 188 4.36 -39.12 -9.02
C PRO A 188 2.95 -38.58 -9.27
N SER A 189 2.63 -38.23 -10.52
CA SER A 189 1.37 -37.59 -10.90
C SER A 189 0.11 -38.31 -10.38
N PHE A 190 0.09 -39.65 -10.39
CA PHE A 190 -1.03 -40.44 -9.89
C PHE A 190 -1.25 -40.33 -8.36
N LEU A 191 -0.24 -39.86 -7.61
CA LEU A 191 -0.32 -39.58 -6.18
C LEU A 191 -0.55 -38.10 -5.87
N GLN A 192 -0.39 -37.18 -6.83
CA GLN A 192 -0.52 -35.74 -6.57
C GLN A 192 -1.92 -35.38 -6.05
N LEU A 193 -2.98 -35.92 -6.65
CA LEU A 193 -4.35 -35.69 -6.19
C LEU A 193 -4.60 -36.15 -4.74
N PRO A 194 -4.32 -37.41 -4.35
CA PRO A 194 -4.52 -37.81 -2.95
C PRO A 194 -3.57 -37.10 -1.98
N VAL A 195 -2.32 -36.83 -2.35
CA VAL A 195 -1.35 -36.12 -1.51
C VAL A 195 -1.73 -34.65 -1.33
N SER A 196 -2.26 -33.99 -2.36
CA SER A 196 -2.75 -32.61 -2.27
C SER A 196 -3.92 -32.49 -1.30
N TRP A 197 -4.82 -33.49 -1.24
CA TRP A 197 -5.89 -33.51 -0.24
C TRP A 197 -5.39 -33.69 1.20
N LEU A 198 -4.34 -34.49 1.42
CA LEU A 198 -3.68 -34.56 2.72
C LEU A 198 -3.04 -33.22 3.09
N GLY A 199 -2.33 -32.61 2.13
CA GLY A 199 -1.75 -31.27 2.25
C GLY A 199 -2.81 -30.22 2.59
N ALA A 200 -3.95 -30.25 1.89
CA ALA A 200 -5.09 -29.40 2.16
C ALA A 200 -5.64 -29.60 3.57
N GLY A 201 -5.77 -30.84 4.05
CA GLY A 201 -6.19 -31.11 5.43
C GLY A 201 -5.26 -30.47 6.47
N VAL A 202 -3.93 -30.61 6.28
CA VAL A 202 -2.93 -29.98 7.15
C VAL A 202 -3.04 -28.46 7.06
N TYR A 203 -3.06 -27.90 5.84
CA TYR A 203 -3.17 -26.46 5.61
C TYR A 203 -4.44 -25.88 6.25
N GLN A 204 -5.61 -26.48 6.04
CA GLN A 204 -6.87 -25.98 6.57
C GLN A 204 -6.97 -26.10 8.09
N SER A 205 -6.28 -27.05 8.71
CA SER A 205 -6.22 -27.15 10.18
C SER A 205 -5.43 -25.99 10.82
N LEU A 206 -4.58 -25.31 10.05
CA LEU A 206 -3.86 -24.10 10.45
C LEU A 206 -4.57 -22.82 9.98
N ASN A 207 -5.05 -22.82 8.74
CA ASN A 207 -5.72 -21.67 8.13
C ASN A 207 -7.05 -21.36 8.81
N THR A 208 -7.90 -22.35 9.09
CA THR A 208 -9.23 -22.10 9.69
C THR A 208 -9.12 -21.41 11.07
N PRO A 209 -8.32 -21.92 12.03
CA PRO A 209 -8.11 -21.22 13.30
C PRO A 209 -7.49 -19.83 13.12
N ALA A 210 -6.53 -19.66 12.21
CA ALA A 210 -5.95 -18.36 11.89
C ALA A 210 -7.02 -17.37 11.41
N GLN A 211 -7.90 -17.78 10.49
CA GLN A 211 -8.99 -16.92 9.99
C GLN A 211 -10.01 -16.57 11.07
N ILE A 212 -10.29 -17.49 12.01
CA ILE A 212 -11.12 -17.20 13.18
C ILE A 212 -10.44 -16.11 14.04
N TRP A 213 -9.15 -16.27 14.33
CA TRP A 213 -8.40 -15.28 15.11
C TRP A 213 -8.34 -13.90 14.43
N VAL A 214 -8.10 -13.89 13.12
CA VAL A 214 -8.10 -12.68 12.29
C VAL A 214 -9.45 -11.95 12.40
N ARG A 215 -10.57 -12.68 12.46
CA ARG A 215 -11.89 -12.09 12.68
C ARG A 215 -12.06 -11.54 14.08
N LEU A 216 -11.64 -12.28 15.11
CA LEU A 216 -11.71 -11.84 16.51
C LEU A 216 -10.88 -10.58 16.78
N THR A 217 -9.84 -10.34 15.98
CA THR A 217 -8.98 -9.15 16.03
C THR A 217 -9.45 -8.01 15.13
N GLY A 218 -10.70 -8.07 14.64
CA GLY A 218 -11.40 -6.94 14.03
C GLY A 218 -11.47 -6.94 12.50
N VAL A 219 -10.96 -7.98 11.81
CA VAL A 219 -11.13 -8.07 10.35
C VAL A 219 -12.54 -8.54 9.99
N THR A 220 -13.22 -7.75 9.17
CA THR A 220 -14.52 -8.10 8.57
C THR A 220 -14.33 -8.54 7.13
N GLY A 221 -15.15 -9.50 6.66
CA GLY A 221 -15.15 -9.95 5.26
C GLY A 221 -14.20 -11.09 4.91
N ASN A 222 -13.34 -11.53 5.83
CA ASN A 222 -12.50 -12.72 5.60
C ASN A 222 -13.32 -14.01 5.47
N GLN A 223 -12.79 -15.04 4.80
CA GLN A 223 -13.50 -16.32 4.67
C GLN A 223 -12.89 -17.35 5.64
N ILE A 224 -13.62 -17.70 6.70
CA ILE A 224 -13.16 -18.69 7.70
C ILE A 224 -13.01 -20.05 7.05
N ILE A 225 -14.02 -20.45 6.28
CA ILE A 225 -13.95 -21.62 5.41
C ILE A 225 -13.70 -21.08 4.01
N PRO A 226 -12.56 -21.38 3.38
CA PRO A 226 -12.26 -20.88 2.05
C PRO A 226 -13.19 -21.54 1.01
N PRO A 227 -13.52 -20.82 -0.08
CA PRO A 227 -14.31 -21.37 -1.18
C PRO A 227 -13.58 -22.49 -1.91
N VAL A 228 -12.24 -22.45 -1.89
CA VAL A 228 -11.37 -23.51 -2.41
C VAL A 228 -10.76 -24.24 -1.21
N LEU A 229 -11.25 -25.46 -0.95
CA LEU A 229 -10.79 -26.27 0.19
C LEU A 229 -9.38 -26.85 -0.03
N ASN A 230 -9.03 -27.16 -1.28
CA ASN A 230 -7.72 -27.68 -1.63
C ASN A 230 -7.00 -26.68 -2.55
N PRO A 231 -6.13 -25.82 -1.99
CA PRO A 231 -5.43 -24.80 -2.77
C PRO A 231 -4.28 -25.36 -3.62
N PHE A 232 -3.97 -26.66 -3.48
CA PHE A 232 -2.86 -27.34 -4.17
C PHE A 232 -3.32 -28.10 -5.43
N LEU A 233 -4.52 -27.82 -5.94
CA LEU A 233 -5.11 -28.43 -7.14
C LEU A 233 -4.97 -27.56 -8.41
N THR A 234 -4.17 -26.50 -8.34
CA THR A 234 -3.96 -25.56 -9.45
C THR A 234 -2.87 -26.01 -10.40
#